data_AF-A0ABC8W4P2-F1
#
_entry.id   AF-A0ABC8W4P2-F1
#
_cell.length_a   1.000
_cell.length_b   1.000
_cell.length_c   1.000
_cell.angle_alpha   90.00
_cell.angle_beta   90.00
_cell.angle_gamma   90.00
#
_symmetry.space_group_name_H-M   'P 1'
#
loop_
_entity.id
_entity.type
_entity.pdbx_description
1 polymer ?
#
loop_
_entity_poly.entity_id
_entity_poly.type
_entity_poly.pdbx_seq_one_letter_code
_entity_poly.pdbx_strand_id
1 'polypeptide(L)'
;MGAKPHRRCFTSVVCTATDIDECADPDKYQCFGHCINTDGSYSCICPGGTSGNPQKPHGCIKAVEKFSGLAVATGFSSGTLLLLLTFSAILIRGKLRAQKAKQLRGFFFRKNRGLLLQQLVDKDIAERMIFSLQELEKATNTFDEDRKIGKGGHGTVYKGILSDQRVVAIKRSMRAIQSETDSFINEVAILSQINHRNVVKLFGCCLETEVPLLVYEFISNGTLYEHLHVSSPLSLPWRERLRIALEVARSLAYLHSAASVSIIHRDIKATNILLDVNLTAKVSDFGASRGIPIDQTRVTTAIQGTFGYLDPECYNTRQLTEKSDVYSFGVMLVELLTREKPHIYMSPAGYSLVEQFLLLQRQGKLSEIIDPQVAKEGEEDAREVSEVAAMCISSSGKDRPTMKQVEMRLEALQSASTNIGNDPRTEEHIMKIPSAGQRSGNTDGSRRFSMEREILLSMDFPR
;
A
#
# COMPACT_ATOMS: atom_id res chain seq x y z
N MET A 1 21.57 -86.46 28.09
CA MET A 1 21.64 -87.90 28.41
C MET A 1 21.19 -88.05 29.86
N GLY A 2 20.36 -89.06 30.13
CA GLY A 2 19.39 -89.11 31.22
C GLY A 2 19.89 -89.01 32.67
N ALA A 3 18.93 -88.74 33.55
CA ALA A 3 18.77 -89.52 34.78
C ALA A 3 17.27 -89.89 34.89
N LYS A 4 16.96 -91.19 34.88
CA LYS A 4 15.58 -91.66 35.14
C LYS A 4 15.32 -91.58 36.66
N PRO A 5 14.12 -91.17 37.10
CA PRO A 5 13.82 -91.09 38.53
C PRO A 5 13.80 -92.48 39.17
N HIS A 6 14.45 -92.61 40.34
CA HIS A 6 14.42 -93.81 41.16
C HIS A 6 13.02 -94.01 41.75
N ARG A 7 12.25 -94.97 41.23
CA ARG A 7 10.94 -95.37 41.82
C ARG A 7 11.15 -96.52 42.80
N ARG A 8 10.89 -96.28 44.09
CA ARG A 8 10.58 -97.33 45.07
C ARG A 8 9.06 -97.41 45.20
N CYS A 9 8.45 -98.56 44.93
CA CYS A 9 7.01 -98.75 45.02
C CYS A 9 6.75 -99.96 45.97
N PHE A 10 5.99 -99.74 47.04
CA PHE A 10 5.37 -100.78 47.87
C PHE A 10 3.84 -100.66 47.72
N THR A 11 3.20 -101.78 47.38
CA THR A 11 1.75 -102.07 47.26
C THR A 11 0.74 -100.92 47.17
N SER A 12 0.12 -100.83 45.97
CA SER A 12 -1.09 -100.10 45.55
C SER A 12 -1.13 -98.56 45.67
N VAL A 13 -1.18 -97.92 44.48
CA VAL A 13 -1.68 -96.56 44.17
C VAL A 13 -0.70 -95.40 44.43
N VAL A 14 -0.24 -94.80 43.31
CA VAL A 14 0.52 -93.54 43.15
C VAL A 14 1.98 -93.54 43.65
N CYS A 15 2.91 -93.84 42.74
CA CYS A 15 4.34 -93.54 42.91
C CYS A 15 4.54 -92.02 42.68
N THR A 16 4.74 -91.21 43.72
CA THR A 16 5.15 -89.80 43.58
C THR A 16 6.66 -89.73 43.29
N ALA A 17 7.04 -89.02 42.23
CA ALA A 17 8.43 -88.72 41.97
C ALA A 17 8.81 -87.47 42.78
N THR A 18 9.78 -87.59 43.67
CA THR A 18 10.42 -86.43 44.31
C THR A 18 11.45 -85.85 43.35
N ASP A 19 11.35 -84.54 43.12
CA ASP A 19 12.33 -83.75 42.38
C ASP A 19 13.71 -83.77 43.05
N ILE A 20 14.77 -83.67 42.27
CA ILE A 20 16.15 -83.65 42.76
C ILE A 20 16.62 -82.21 42.70
N ASP A 21 17.07 -81.64 43.83
CA ASP A 21 17.70 -80.31 43.81
C ASP A 21 19.10 -80.40 43.21
N GLU A 22 19.23 -80.13 41.91
CA GLU A 22 20.52 -80.21 41.23
C GLU A 22 21.48 -79.07 41.62
N CYS A 23 20.98 -77.99 42.23
CA CYS A 23 21.83 -76.90 42.73
C CYS A 23 22.52 -77.24 44.06
N ALA A 24 22.10 -78.32 44.74
CA ALA A 24 22.74 -78.81 45.96
C ALA A 24 24.00 -79.67 45.68
N ASP A 25 24.20 -80.13 44.43
CA ASP A 25 25.32 -81.00 44.02
C ASP A 25 26.08 -80.44 42.80
N PRO A 26 26.91 -79.39 42.99
CA PRO A 26 27.57 -78.67 41.90
C PRO A 26 28.67 -79.46 41.18
N ASP A 27 29.20 -80.53 41.77
CA ASP A 27 30.21 -81.39 41.13
C ASP A 27 29.60 -82.28 40.05
N LYS A 28 28.32 -82.63 40.20
CA LYS A 28 27.55 -83.45 39.26
C LYS A 28 26.79 -82.63 38.22
N TYR A 29 26.28 -81.46 38.62
CA TYR A 29 25.49 -80.58 37.76
C TYR A 29 26.19 -79.23 37.58
N GLN A 30 26.98 -79.13 36.51
CA GLN A 30 27.88 -78.00 36.30
C GLN A 30 27.12 -76.69 36.03
N CYS A 31 27.19 -75.77 36.98
CA CYS A 31 26.75 -74.39 36.83
C CYS A 31 27.81 -73.44 37.41
N PHE A 32 28.34 -72.56 36.56
CA PHE A 32 29.34 -71.54 36.91
C PHE A 32 28.73 -70.13 36.97
N GLY A 33 27.39 -70.05 36.98
CA GLY A 33 26.60 -68.84 37.18
C GLY A 33 25.72 -68.93 38.43
N HIS A 34 24.57 -68.27 38.42
CA HIS A 34 23.52 -68.43 39.42
C HIS A 34 22.62 -69.63 39.06
N CYS A 35 22.61 -70.64 39.93
CA CYS A 35 21.81 -71.86 39.76
C CYS A 35 20.43 -71.68 40.39
N ILE A 36 19.38 -72.10 39.68
CA ILE A 36 17.98 -72.07 40.13
C ILE A 36 17.39 -73.46 39.87
N ASN A 37 17.00 -74.17 40.93
CA ASN A 37 16.35 -75.48 40.80
C ASN A 37 14.92 -75.33 40.25
N THR A 38 14.49 -76.24 39.38
CA THR A 38 13.15 -76.27 38.80
C THR A 38 12.59 -77.70 38.83
N ASP A 39 11.28 -77.87 38.76
CA ASP A 39 10.69 -79.21 38.86
C ASP A 39 11.14 -80.09 37.66
N GLY A 40 12.00 -81.07 37.92
CA GLY A 40 12.57 -82.01 36.96
C GLY A 40 13.86 -81.56 36.24
N SER A 41 14.47 -80.41 36.60
CA SER A 41 15.73 -79.90 36.03
C SER A 41 16.25 -78.67 36.79
N TYR A 42 17.41 -78.12 36.42
CA TYR A 42 17.86 -76.80 36.89
C TYR A 42 18.08 -75.81 35.74
N SER A 43 18.07 -74.53 36.09
CA SER A 43 18.45 -73.42 35.22
C SER A 43 19.73 -72.76 35.74
N CYS A 44 20.70 -72.55 34.85
CA CYS A 44 21.95 -71.89 35.17
C CYS A 44 22.02 -70.60 34.35
N ILE A 45 22.10 -69.44 35.03
CA ILE A 45 22.09 -68.12 34.38
C ILE A 45 23.27 -67.27 34.84
N CYS A 46 23.76 -66.38 33.98
CA CYS A 46 24.82 -65.44 34.40
C CYS A 46 24.28 -64.42 35.41
N PRO A 47 25.08 -64.02 36.43
CA PRO A 47 24.68 -62.99 37.40
C PRO A 47 24.50 -61.62 36.73
N GLY A 48 23.65 -60.77 37.32
CA GLY A 48 23.28 -59.46 36.76
C GLY A 48 24.48 -58.61 36.34
N GLY A 49 24.46 -58.10 35.09
CA GLY A 49 25.56 -57.32 34.51
C GLY A 49 26.64 -58.14 33.79
N THR A 50 26.48 -59.46 33.68
CA THR A 50 27.33 -60.35 32.87
C THR A 50 26.52 -61.08 31.81
N SER A 51 27.15 -61.43 30.68
CA SER A 51 26.54 -62.22 29.61
C SER A 51 27.51 -63.29 29.11
N GLY A 52 27.00 -64.36 28.52
CA GLY A 52 27.80 -65.48 28.01
C GLY A 52 27.20 -66.84 28.35
N ASN A 53 28.05 -67.87 28.46
CA ASN A 53 27.60 -69.24 28.72
C ASN A 53 27.88 -69.63 30.20
N PRO A 54 26.86 -69.73 31.05
CA PRO A 54 27.01 -69.99 32.48
C PRO A 54 27.34 -71.45 32.82
N GLN A 55 27.36 -72.37 31.84
CA GLN A 55 27.76 -73.77 32.03
C GLN A 55 29.25 -74.03 31.82
N LYS A 56 30.04 -73.00 31.50
CA LYS A 56 31.49 -73.12 31.33
C LYS A 56 32.25 -72.32 32.39
N PRO A 57 33.40 -72.81 32.88
CA PRO A 57 34.31 -72.02 33.70
C PRO A 57 34.65 -70.70 32.99
N HIS A 58 34.49 -69.58 33.67
CA HIS A 58 34.70 -68.22 33.13
C HIS A 58 33.84 -67.86 31.90
N GLY A 59 32.72 -68.57 31.69
CA GLY A 59 31.85 -68.34 30.53
C GLY A 59 30.92 -67.12 30.66
N CYS A 60 30.70 -66.60 31.87
CA CYS A 60 30.02 -65.32 32.11
C CYS A 60 31.04 -64.19 32.12
N ILE A 61 31.00 -63.34 31.09
CA ILE A 61 31.90 -62.19 30.95
C ILE A 61 31.14 -60.90 31.26
N LYS A 62 31.78 -59.96 31.96
CA LYS A 62 31.23 -58.59 32.07
C LYS A 62 31.21 -57.99 30.68
N ALA A 63 30.04 -57.51 30.26
CA ALA A 63 29.96 -56.66 29.08
C ALA A 63 30.74 -55.39 29.42
N VAL A 64 31.99 -55.30 28.96
CA VAL A 64 32.68 -54.02 28.92
C VAL A 64 31.95 -53.26 27.82
N GLU A 65 31.06 -52.37 28.20
CA GLU A 65 30.60 -51.33 27.28
C GLU A 65 31.85 -50.56 26.85
N LYS A 66 32.43 -50.94 25.71
CA LYS A 66 33.36 -50.09 24.99
C LYS A 66 32.53 -48.94 24.45
N PHE A 67 32.21 -47.97 25.31
CA PHE A 67 31.74 -46.67 24.88
C PHE A 67 32.93 -46.03 24.16
N SER A 68 33.02 -46.31 22.86
CA SER A 68 34.08 -45.80 22.00
C SER A 68 33.96 -44.28 22.00
N GLY A 69 34.82 -43.58 22.74
CA GLY A 69 34.90 -42.11 22.73
C GLY A 69 35.08 -41.54 21.31
N LEU A 70 35.49 -42.39 20.37
CA LEU A 70 35.53 -42.07 18.94
C LEU A 70 34.14 -41.77 18.35
N ALA A 71 33.07 -42.46 18.78
CA ALA A 71 31.72 -42.26 18.26
C ALA A 71 31.09 -40.93 18.71
N VAL A 72 31.43 -40.46 19.91
CA VAL A 72 30.99 -39.14 20.41
C VAL A 72 31.80 -38.02 19.74
N ALA A 73 33.13 -38.19 19.60
CA ALA A 73 33.99 -37.22 18.92
C ALA A 73 33.69 -37.05 17.41
N THR A 74 33.31 -38.12 16.70
CA THR A 74 32.88 -38.05 15.28
C THR A 74 31.52 -37.39 15.11
N GLY A 75 30.60 -37.56 16.08
CA GLY A 75 29.29 -36.89 16.08
C GLY A 75 29.39 -35.37 16.27
N PHE A 76 30.21 -34.90 17.22
CA PHE A 76 30.41 -33.46 17.47
C PHE A 76 31.18 -32.75 16.34
N SER A 77 32.19 -33.39 15.76
CA SER A 77 32.96 -32.82 14.63
C SER A 77 32.16 -32.76 13.34
N SER A 78 31.34 -33.79 13.05
CA SER A 78 30.45 -33.80 11.88
C SER A 78 29.33 -32.76 11.98
N GLY A 79 28.71 -32.63 13.17
CA GLY A 79 27.66 -31.64 13.41
C GLY A 79 28.16 -30.19 13.33
N THR A 80 29.33 -29.90 13.91
CA THR A 80 29.96 -28.57 13.81
C THR A 80 30.37 -28.22 12.38
N LEU A 81 30.91 -29.17 11.61
CA LEU A 81 31.21 -28.98 10.20
C LEU A 81 29.95 -28.69 9.39
N LEU A 82 28.85 -29.42 9.61
CA LEU A 82 27.58 -29.17 8.93
C LEU A 82 27.00 -27.79 9.29
N LEU A 83 27.09 -27.37 10.55
CA LEU A 83 26.69 -26.03 10.99
C LEU A 83 27.54 -24.93 10.31
N LEU A 84 28.85 -25.13 10.18
CA LEU A 84 29.72 -24.19 9.46
C LEU A 84 29.42 -24.16 7.96
N LEU A 85 29.13 -25.29 7.33
CA LEU A 85 28.75 -25.37 5.91
C LEU A 85 27.40 -24.70 5.65
N THR A 86 26.41 -24.91 6.52
CA THR A 86 25.11 -24.23 6.42
C THR A 86 25.23 -22.72 6.65
N PHE A 87 25.98 -22.28 7.67
CA PHE A 87 26.23 -20.86 7.93
C PHE A 87 26.99 -20.19 6.77
N SER A 88 28.04 -20.82 6.26
CA SER A 88 28.78 -20.31 5.09
C SER A 88 27.91 -20.27 3.83
N ALA A 89 27.05 -21.27 3.58
CA ALA A 89 26.08 -21.23 2.50
C ALA A 89 25.06 -20.08 2.65
N ILE A 90 24.62 -19.77 3.87
CA ILE A 90 23.75 -18.61 4.15
C ILE A 90 24.49 -17.30 3.84
N LEU A 91 25.74 -17.15 4.28
CA LEU A 91 26.56 -15.97 3.99
C LEU A 91 26.84 -15.80 2.49
N ILE A 92 27.17 -16.88 1.79
CA ILE A 92 27.39 -16.89 0.34
C ILE A 92 26.09 -16.52 -0.39
N ARG A 93 24.95 -17.12 -0.03
CA ARG A 93 23.64 -16.75 -0.58
C ARG A 93 23.32 -15.28 -0.32
N GLY A 94 23.60 -14.78 0.88
CA GLY A 94 23.42 -13.37 1.24
C GLY A 94 24.27 -12.44 0.35
N LYS A 95 25.56 -12.74 0.19
CA LYS A 95 26.47 -12.00 -0.69
C LYS A 95 26.02 -12.04 -2.15
N LEU A 96 25.67 -13.21 -2.68
CA LEU A 96 25.18 -13.37 -4.06
C LEU A 96 23.88 -12.56 -4.28
N ARG A 97 22.95 -12.60 -3.33
CA ARG A 97 21.72 -11.80 -3.37
C ARG A 97 22.03 -10.30 -3.36
N ALA A 98 22.90 -9.85 -2.48
CA ALA A 98 23.31 -8.44 -2.41
C ALA A 98 24.02 -7.99 -3.69
N GLN A 99 24.87 -8.83 -4.28
CA GLN A 99 25.59 -8.53 -5.50
C GLN A 99 24.65 -8.46 -6.71
N LYS A 100 23.68 -9.38 -6.81
CA LYS A 100 22.60 -9.33 -7.81
C LYS A 100 21.75 -8.07 -7.64
N ALA A 101 21.37 -7.72 -6.41
CA ALA A 101 20.61 -6.50 -6.13
C ALA A 101 21.41 -5.25 -6.55
N LYS A 102 22.71 -5.18 -6.26
CA LYS A 102 23.59 -4.07 -6.69
C LYS A 102 23.70 -3.97 -8.21
N GLN A 103 23.85 -5.10 -8.91
CA GLN A 103 23.86 -5.13 -10.38
C GLN A 103 22.53 -4.65 -10.95
N LEU A 104 21.41 -5.10 -10.39
CA LEU A 104 20.08 -4.71 -10.83
C LEU A 104 19.80 -3.22 -10.60
N ARG A 105 20.17 -2.68 -9.42
CA ARG A 105 20.10 -1.24 -9.12
C ARG A 105 20.90 -0.42 -10.13
N GLY A 106 22.12 -0.85 -10.45
CA GLY A 106 22.97 -0.20 -11.44
C GLY A 106 22.41 -0.27 -12.86
N PHE A 107 21.74 -1.38 -13.23
CA PHE A 107 21.04 -1.52 -14.49
C PHE A 107 19.89 -0.52 -14.61
N PHE A 108 18.99 -0.48 -13.61
CA PHE A 108 17.87 0.45 -13.60
C PHE A 108 18.32 1.91 -13.58
N PHE A 109 19.33 2.24 -12.78
CA PHE A 109 19.88 3.59 -12.75
C PHE A 109 20.32 4.05 -14.15
N ARG A 110 21.07 3.23 -14.89
CA ARG A 110 21.52 3.57 -16.25
C ARG A 110 20.36 3.70 -17.23
N LYS A 111 19.41 2.76 -17.19
CA LYS A 111 18.21 2.78 -18.04
C LYS A 111 17.39 4.05 -17.80
N ASN A 112 17.02 4.30 -16.55
CA ASN A 112 16.13 5.38 -16.16
C ASN A 112 16.79 6.76 -16.28
N ARG A 113 18.10 6.87 -16.00
CA ARG A 113 18.86 8.11 -16.23
C ARG A 113 18.92 8.48 -17.71
N GLY A 114 19.07 7.50 -18.61
CA GLY A 114 19.00 7.74 -20.05
C GLY A 114 17.67 8.34 -20.48
N LEU A 115 16.56 7.80 -19.95
CA LEU A 115 15.20 8.30 -20.22
C LEU A 115 14.97 9.71 -19.64
N LEU A 116 15.43 9.95 -18.41
CA LEU A 116 15.33 11.25 -17.74
C LEU A 116 16.08 12.35 -18.51
N LEU A 117 17.32 12.08 -18.90
CA LEU A 117 18.17 13.03 -19.61
C LEU A 117 17.70 13.34 -21.04
N GLN A 118 16.85 12.49 -21.63
CA GLN A 118 16.25 12.76 -22.94
C GLN A 118 15.17 13.86 -22.87
N GLN A 119 14.54 14.05 -21.70
CA GLN A 119 13.38 14.92 -21.52
C GLN A 119 13.69 16.19 -20.74
N LEU A 120 14.69 16.15 -19.85
CA LEU A 120 15.17 17.35 -19.15
C LEU A 120 16.14 18.13 -20.02
N VAL A 121 15.86 19.43 -20.18
CA VAL A 121 16.71 20.37 -20.94
C VAL A 121 18.02 20.68 -20.19
N ASP A 122 17.99 20.63 -18.85
CA ASP A 122 19.11 20.98 -17.99
C ASP A 122 19.66 19.75 -17.23
N LYS A 123 20.91 19.39 -17.56
CA LYS A 123 21.62 18.28 -16.94
C LYS A 123 21.99 18.55 -15.47
N ASP A 124 22.25 19.80 -15.11
CA ASP A 124 22.64 20.16 -13.75
C ASP A 124 21.44 20.08 -12.79
N ILE A 125 20.25 20.45 -13.28
CA ILE A 125 18.99 20.23 -12.54
C ILE A 125 18.73 18.73 -12.37
N ALA A 126 18.89 17.96 -13.45
CA ALA A 126 18.66 16.51 -13.42
C ALA A 126 19.52 15.81 -12.35
N GLU A 127 20.83 16.12 -12.26
CA GLU A 127 21.72 15.49 -11.30
C GLU A 127 21.42 15.88 -9.84
N ARG A 128 20.99 17.12 -9.59
CA ARG A 128 20.59 17.57 -8.23
C ARG A 128 19.30 16.93 -7.73
N MET A 129 18.49 16.39 -8.63
CA MET A 129 17.22 15.74 -8.33
C MET A 129 17.36 14.23 -8.04
N ILE A 130 18.57 13.66 -8.05
CA ILE A 130 18.75 12.21 -7.87
C ILE A 130 18.97 11.87 -6.40
N PHE A 131 18.11 10.99 -5.87
CA PHE A 131 18.24 10.36 -4.56
C PHE A 131 18.67 8.89 -4.72
N SER A 132 19.49 8.40 -3.79
CA SER A 132 19.83 6.96 -3.75
C SER A 132 18.70 6.15 -3.10
N LEU A 133 18.53 4.88 -3.51
CA LEU A 133 17.52 4.03 -2.87
C LEU A 133 17.84 3.81 -1.38
N GLN A 134 19.12 3.71 -1.04
CA GLN A 134 19.57 3.54 0.34
C GLN A 134 19.14 4.72 1.24
N GLU A 135 19.20 5.94 0.73
CA GLU A 135 18.75 7.13 1.45
C GLU A 135 17.24 7.09 1.69
N LEU A 136 16.46 6.73 0.67
CA LEU A 136 15.00 6.65 0.78
C LEU A 136 14.56 5.48 1.68
N GLU A 137 15.24 4.34 1.61
CA GLU A 137 15.05 3.21 2.54
C GLU A 137 15.30 3.66 3.98
N LYS A 138 16.40 4.37 4.24
CA LYS A 138 16.69 4.92 5.58
C LYS A 138 15.63 5.92 6.03
N ALA A 139 15.21 6.83 5.14
CA ALA A 139 14.23 7.86 5.44
C ALA A 139 12.85 7.30 5.79
N THR A 140 12.51 6.12 5.25
CA THR A 140 11.19 5.47 5.38
C THR A 140 11.20 4.23 6.27
N ASN A 141 12.28 3.97 7.02
CA ASN A 141 12.44 2.71 7.77
C ASN A 141 12.18 1.46 6.89
N THR A 142 12.76 1.43 5.70
CA THR A 142 12.59 0.37 4.69
C THR A 142 11.16 0.28 4.15
N PHE A 143 10.53 1.43 3.86
CA PHE A 143 9.14 1.53 3.40
C PHE A 143 8.16 0.86 4.36
N ASP A 144 8.31 1.16 5.65
CA ASP A 144 7.45 0.66 6.72
C ASP A 144 5.97 1.01 6.47
N GLU A 145 5.05 0.08 6.76
CA GLU A 145 3.61 0.31 6.60
C GLU A 145 3.10 1.41 7.53
N ASP A 146 3.71 1.60 8.70
CA ASP A 146 3.33 2.69 9.63
C ASP A 146 3.68 4.08 9.08
N ARG A 147 4.54 4.14 8.06
CA ARG A 147 4.89 5.39 7.36
C ARG A 147 4.05 5.64 6.12
N LYS A 148 3.12 4.75 5.79
CA LYS A 148 2.23 4.93 4.65
C LYS A 148 1.22 6.02 4.92
N ILE A 149 1.16 7.00 4.02
CA ILE A 149 0.22 8.13 4.11
C ILE A 149 -0.86 8.07 3.04
N GLY A 150 -0.71 7.24 2.02
CA GLY A 150 -1.73 7.06 0.98
C GLY A 150 -1.46 5.85 0.10
N LYS A 151 -2.51 5.30 -0.49
CA LYS A 151 -2.46 4.23 -1.49
C LYS A 151 -3.57 4.45 -2.52
N GLY A 152 -3.21 4.50 -3.79
CA GLY A 152 -4.14 4.71 -4.91
C GLY A 152 -3.70 4.00 -6.18
N GLY A 153 -4.38 4.30 -7.30
CA GLY A 153 -4.08 3.70 -8.61
C GLY A 153 -2.66 3.97 -9.12
N HIS A 154 -2.02 5.03 -8.62
CA HIS A 154 -0.68 5.46 -9.02
C HIS A 154 0.43 4.99 -8.05
N GLY A 155 0.09 4.16 -7.05
CA GLY A 155 1.06 3.61 -6.11
C GLY A 155 0.77 3.83 -4.63
N THR A 156 1.78 3.59 -3.80
CA THR A 156 1.78 3.89 -2.36
C THR A 156 2.65 5.11 -2.10
N VAL A 157 2.22 6.00 -1.21
CA VAL A 157 3.01 7.14 -0.74
C VAL A 157 3.43 6.92 0.70
N TYR A 158 4.72 7.12 0.98
CA TYR A 158 5.32 6.96 2.31
C TYR A 158 5.86 8.29 2.83
N LYS A 159 5.73 8.56 4.13
CA LYS A 159 6.37 9.66 4.82
C LYS A 159 7.82 9.32 5.15
N GLY A 160 8.74 10.10 4.61
CA GLY A 160 10.17 10.00 4.86
C GLY A 160 10.70 11.17 5.69
N ILE A 161 11.80 10.94 6.41
CA ILE A 161 12.62 12.00 7.01
C ILE A 161 14.04 11.83 6.46
N LEU A 162 14.48 12.77 5.63
CA LEU A 162 15.80 12.76 5.01
C LEU A 162 16.91 13.03 6.04
N SER A 163 18.16 12.78 5.65
CA SER A 163 19.33 12.99 6.52
C SER A 163 19.52 14.43 6.98
N ASP A 164 19.05 15.39 6.19
CA ASP A 164 19.03 16.82 6.48
C ASP A 164 17.77 17.29 7.23
N GLN A 165 17.00 16.35 7.80
CA GLN A 165 15.76 16.57 8.56
C GLN A 165 14.57 17.08 7.73
N ARG A 166 14.68 17.17 6.40
CA ARG A 166 13.50 17.48 5.57
C ARG A 166 12.51 16.32 5.60
N VAL A 167 11.25 16.64 5.88
CA VAL A 167 10.14 15.70 5.81
C VAL A 167 9.64 15.64 4.36
N VAL A 168 9.53 14.43 3.82
CA VAL A 168 9.22 14.20 2.40
C VAL A 168 8.10 13.18 2.24
N ALA A 169 7.40 13.27 1.10
CA ALA A 169 6.49 12.23 0.63
C ALA A 169 7.15 11.45 -0.51
N ILE A 170 7.26 10.13 -0.38
CA ILE A 170 7.91 9.26 -1.36
C ILE A 170 6.85 8.39 -2.03
N LYS A 171 6.56 8.68 -3.30
CA LYS A 171 5.61 7.91 -4.13
C LYS A 171 6.35 6.74 -4.75
N ARG A 172 5.82 5.54 -4.49
CA ARG A 172 6.31 4.26 -5.00
C ARG A 172 5.19 3.57 -5.77
N SER A 173 5.39 3.42 -7.07
CA SER A 173 4.42 2.77 -7.94
C SER A 173 4.35 1.26 -7.66
N MET A 174 3.16 0.66 -7.89
CA MET A 174 2.85 -0.71 -7.47
C MET A 174 3.13 -1.76 -8.54
N ARG A 175 3.14 -1.40 -9.84
CA ARG A 175 3.24 -2.37 -10.94
C ARG A 175 4.28 -1.92 -11.95
N ALA A 176 5.22 -2.77 -12.30
CA ALA A 176 6.14 -2.44 -13.40
C ALA A 176 5.43 -2.54 -14.76
N ILE A 177 4.66 -1.51 -15.12
CA ILE A 177 4.02 -1.36 -16.43
C ILE A 177 4.69 -0.17 -17.14
N GLN A 178 4.91 -0.29 -18.45
CA GLN A 178 5.56 0.77 -19.24
C GLN A 178 4.89 2.14 -19.07
N SER A 179 3.56 2.17 -18.97
CA SER A 179 2.78 3.40 -18.73
C SER A 179 3.16 4.12 -17.43
N GLU A 180 3.57 3.41 -16.38
CA GLU A 180 4.03 4.03 -15.13
C GLU A 180 5.41 4.69 -15.30
N THR A 181 6.27 4.13 -16.16
CA THR A 181 7.56 4.73 -16.49
C THR A 181 7.39 6.00 -17.32
N ASP A 182 6.48 5.98 -18.30
CA ASP A 182 6.17 7.16 -19.12
C ASP A 182 5.53 8.27 -18.26
N SER A 183 4.63 7.90 -17.35
CA SER A 183 4.03 8.80 -16.36
C SER A 183 5.08 9.45 -15.46
N PHE A 184 6.04 8.67 -14.94
CA PHE A 184 7.17 9.19 -14.17
C PHE A 184 7.98 10.24 -14.95
N ILE A 185 8.41 9.90 -16.17
CA ILE A 185 9.26 10.78 -16.99
C ILE A 185 8.54 12.12 -17.22
N ASN A 186 7.27 12.04 -17.60
CA ASN A 186 6.44 13.20 -17.84
C ASN A 186 6.23 14.04 -16.57
N GLU A 187 5.96 13.40 -15.43
CA GLU A 187 5.78 14.08 -14.14
C GLU A 187 7.05 14.83 -13.72
N VAL A 188 8.25 14.24 -13.88
CA VAL A 188 9.52 14.95 -13.60
C VAL A 188 9.76 16.09 -14.59
N ALA A 189 9.53 15.87 -15.89
CA ALA A 189 9.72 16.91 -16.90
C ALA A 189 8.80 18.12 -16.65
N ILE A 190 7.55 17.89 -16.28
CA ILE A 190 6.58 18.94 -15.96
C ILE A 190 6.92 19.63 -14.63
N LEU A 191 7.07 18.88 -13.54
CA LEU A 191 7.24 19.46 -12.21
C LEU A 191 8.61 20.12 -11.99
N SER A 192 9.64 19.74 -12.75
CA SER A 192 10.94 20.41 -12.70
C SER A 192 10.91 21.86 -13.25
N GLN A 193 9.90 22.19 -14.06
CA GLN A 193 9.72 23.50 -14.68
C GLN A 193 8.69 24.37 -13.94
N ILE A 194 7.94 23.79 -13.00
CA ILE A 194 6.88 24.48 -12.26
C ILE A 194 7.41 24.96 -10.91
N ASN A 195 7.18 26.24 -10.61
CA ASN A 195 7.42 26.80 -9.28
C ASN A 195 6.24 27.70 -8.87
N HIS A 196 5.25 27.11 -8.20
CA HIS A 196 4.04 27.81 -7.77
C HIS A 196 3.65 27.40 -6.34
N ARG A 197 3.17 28.37 -5.53
CA ARG A 197 2.84 28.13 -4.11
C ARG A 197 1.72 27.10 -3.89
N ASN A 198 0.78 27.04 -4.84
CA ASN A 198 -0.38 26.12 -4.81
C ASN A 198 -0.18 24.87 -5.68
N VAL A 199 1.07 24.51 -6.00
CA VAL A 199 1.43 23.24 -6.64
C VAL A 199 2.42 22.51 -5.74
N VAL A 200 2.28 21.20 -5.58
CA VAL A 200 3.21 20.38 -4.80
C VAL A 200 4.59 20.40 -5.46
N LYS A 201 5.61 20.71 -4.67
CA LYS A 201 7.00 20.74 -5.09
C LYS A 201 7.60 19.33 -5.17
N LEU A 202 8.12 18.99 -6.34
CA LEU A 202 8.98 17.83 -6.53
C LEU A 202 10.40 18.19 -6.07
N PHE A 203 10.96 17.40 -5.16
CA PHE A 203 12.37 17.52 -4.76
C PHE A 203 13.29 16.68 -5.63
N GLY A 204 12.80 15.53 -6.12
CA GLY A 204 13.58 14.69 -7.01
C GLY A 204 13.03 13.28 -7.16
N CYS A 205 13.89 12.36 -7.56
CA CYS A 205 13.55 10.98 -7.87
C CYS A 205 14.68 10.01 -7.53
N CYS A 206 14.34 8.72 -7.37
CA CYS A 206 15.33 7.65 -7.29
C CYS A 206 15.18 6.74 -8.51
N LEU A 207 16.29 6.57 -9.24
CA LEU A 207 16.35 5.85 -10.52
C LEU A 207 16.79 4.39 -10.38
N GLU A 208 17.15 3.94 -9.17
CA GLU A 208 17.73 2.62 -8.89
C GLU A 208 16.69 1.47 -8.83
N THR A 209 15.42 1.77 -9.08
CA THR A 209 14.28 0.84 -9.06
C THR A 209 13.70 0.64 -10.45
N GLU A 210 12.94 -0.44 -10.64
CA GLU A 210 12.34 -0.76 -11.94
C GLU A 210 11.43 0.36 -12.47
N VAL A 211 10.51 0.82 -11.62
CA VAL A 211 9.81 2.10 -11.79
C VAL A 211 10.46 3.09 -10.83
N PRO A 212 10.94 4.26 -11.30
CA PRO A 212 11.55 5.26 -10.44
C PRO A 212 10.61 5.74 -9.32
N LEU A 213 11.20 6.05 -8.17
CA LEU A 213 10.49 6.66 -7.03
C LEU A 213 10.49 8.17 -7.18
N LEU A 214 9.40 8.83 -6.77
CA LEU A 214 9.30 10.30 -6.76
C LEU A 214 9.31 10.83 -5.32
N VAL A 215 10.04 11.91 -5.08
CA VAL A 215 10.25 12.53 -3.77
C VAL A 215 9.69 13.94 -3.80
N TYR A 216 8.64 14.19 -3.02
CA TYR A 216 7.94 15.47 -2.94
C TYR A 216 8.11 16.12 -1.57
N GLU A 217 7.76 17.40 -1.47
CA GLU A 217 7.44 17.99 -0.18
C GLU A 217 6.30 17.23 0.52
N PHE A 218 6.39 17.10 1.85
CA PHE A 218 5.32 16.49 2.63
C PHE A 218 4.27 17.53 3.01
N ILE A 219 3.01 17.24 2.70
CA ILE A 219 1.85 18.07 3.02
C ILE A 219 1.03 17.40 4.13
N SER A 220 0.83 18.09 5.24
CA SER A 220 0.50 17.46 6.52
C SER A 220 -0.98 17.23 6.81
N ASN A 221 -1.89 18.03 6.25
CA ASN A 221 -3.32 17.97 6.58
C ASN A 221 -4.13 17.10 5.60
N GLY A 222 -3.49 16.21 4.84
CA GLY A 222 -4.22 15.30 3.95
C GLY A 222 -4.86 16.00 2.75
N THR A 223 -5.94 15.43 2.24
CA THR A 223 -6.62 15.86 1.00
C THR A 223 -7.88 16.68 1.27
N LEU A 224 -8.26 17.57 0.35
CA LEU A 224 -9.53 18.30 0.40
C LEU A 224 -10.73 17.35 0.53
N TYR A 225 -10.68 16.19 -0.13
CA TYR A 225 -11.71 15.16 -0.03
C TYR A 225 -11.93 14.68 1.41
N GLU A 226 -10.86 14.44 2.17
CA GLU A 226 -10.94 13.98 3.57
C GLU A 226 -11.56 15.05 4.48
N HIS A 227 -11.31 16.32 4.21
CA HIS A 227 -11.89 17.43 4.97
C HIS A 227 -13.35 17.69 4.61
N LEU A 228 -13.71 17.50 3.34
CA LEU A 228 -15.06 17.77 2.83
C LEU A 228 -16.05 16.65 3.19
N HIS A 229 -15.63 15.40 3.07
CA HIS A 229 -16.47 14.21 3.22
C HIS A 229 -16.37 13.57 4.61
N VAL A 230 -16.30 14.41 5.65
CA VAL A 230 -16.38 13.98 7.05
C VAL A 230 -17.79 13.54 7.43
N SER A 231 -17.91 12.58 8.35
CA SER A 231 -19.22 12.15 8.88
C SER A 231 -19.91 13.20 9.76
N SER A 232 -19.17 14.22 10.19
CA SER A 232 -19.70 15.35 10.96
C SER A 232 -20.62 16.21 10.08
N PRO A 233 -21.72 16.76 10.65
CA PRO A 233 -22.55 17.72 9.94
C PRO A 233 -21.76 18.99 9.58
N LEU A 234 -20.80 19.40 10.41
CA LEU A 234 -19.90 20.52 10.14
C LEU A 234 -18.60 20.02 9.52
N SER A 235 -18.25 20.59 8.37
CA SER A 235 -17.00 20.40 7.63
C SER A 235 -16.24 21.75 7.56
N LEU A 236 -15.29 21.89 6.64
CA LEU A 236 -14.61 23.15 6.35
C LEU A 236 -15.64 24.28 6.19
N PRO A 237 -15.44 25.42 6.88
CA PRO A 237 -16.27 26.60 6.70
C PRO A 237 -16.30 27.03 5.23
N TRP A 238 -17.41 27.62 4.80
CA TRP A 238 -17.62 28.07 3.42
C TRP A 238 -16.53 29.03 2.95
N ARG A 239 -16.10 29.95 3.82
CA ARG A 239 -14.98 30.87 3.56
C ARG A 239 -13.69 30.13 3.19
N GLU A 240 -13.41 29.01 3.88
CA GLU A 240 -12.25 28.17 3.61
C GLU A 240 -12.39 27.40 2.29
N ARG A 241 -13.59 26.90 1.99
CA ARG A 241 -13.88 26.24 0.70
C ARG A 241 -13.65 27.20 -0.47
N LEU A 242 -14.12 28.45 -0.36
CA LEU A 242 -13.93 29.48 -1.38
C LEU A 242 -12.45 29.86 -1.53
N ARG A 243 -11.71 29.98 -0.42
CA ARG A 243 -10.26 30.23 -0.44
C ARG A 243 -9.49 29.12 -1.17
N ILE A 244 -9.80 27.87 -0.85
CA ILE A 244 -9.20 26.69 -1.50
C ILE A 244 -9.54 26.68 -3.00
N ALA A 245 -10.80 26.95 -3.37
CA ALA A 245 -11.20 27.02 -4.77
C ALA A 245 -10.41 28.08 -5.55
N LEU A 246 -10.22 29.27 -4.97
CA LEU A 246 -9.42 30.33 -5.57
C LEU A 246 -7.94 29.93 -5.72
N GLU A 247 -7.35 29.32 -4.70
CA GLU A 247 -5.96 28.84 -4.73
C GLU A 247 -5.73 27.77 -5.81
N VAL A 248 -6.67 26.84 -5.97
CA VAL A 248 -6.66 25.86 -7.06
C VAL A 248 -6.82 26.57 -8.42
N ALA A 249 -7.74 27.53 -8.54
CA ALA A 249 -7.92 28.29 -9.77
C ALA A 249 -6.65 29.06 -10.18
N ARG A 250 -5.95 29.69 -9.23
CA ARG A 250 -4.66 30.37 -9.46
C ARG A 250 -3.60 29.39 -9.99
N SER A 251 -3.51 28.21 -9.40
CA SER A 251 -2.57 27.19 -9.86
C SER A 251 -2.86 26.73 -11.29
N LEU A 252 -4.13 26.49 -11.64
CA LEU A 252 -4.50 26.06 -12.98
C LEU A 252 -4.33 27.18 -14.01
N ALA A 253 -4.67 28.41 -13.65
CA ALA A 253 -4.40 29.58 -14.48
C ALA A 253 -2.89 29.71 -14.76
N TYR A 254 -2.04 29.49 -13.77
CA TYR A 254 -0.59 29.44 -13.94
C TYR A 254 -0.15 28.30 -14.88
N LEU A 255 -0.65 27.08 -14.67
CA LEU A 255 -0.30 25.91 -15.51
C LEU A 255 -0.70 26.10 -16.98
N HIS A 256 -1.88 26.67 -17.23
CA HIS A 256 -2.39 26.93 -18.58
C HIS A 256 -1.71 28.13 -19.26
N SER A 257 -1.03 28.99 -18.51
CA SER A 257 -0.38 30.21 -19.01
C SER A 257 1.14 30.19 -18.94
N ALA A 258 1.75 29.10 -18.48
CA ALA A 258 3.19 28.95 -18.42
C ALA A 258 3.81 29.20 -19.81
N ALA A 259 4.67 30.21 -19.91
CA ALA A 259 5.21 30.64 -21.20
C ALA A 259 5.98 29.50 -21.90
N SER A 260 5.73 29.35 -23.21
CA SER A 260 6.16 28.30 -24.16
C SER A 260 5.35 26.99 -24.22
N VAL A 261 4.76 26.49 -23.13
CA VAL A 261 3.98 25.24 -23.10
C VAL A 261 2.84 25.33 -22.10
N SER A 262 1.60 25.11 -22.55
CA SER A 262 0.43 25.01 -21.68
C SER A 262 0.39 23.62 -21.05
N ILE A 263 0.34 23.54 -19.71
CA ILE A 263 0.34 22.28 -18.96
C ILE A 263 -1.09 21.96 -18.54
N ILE A 264 -1.66 20.89 -19.07
CA ILE A 264 -3.00 20.42 -18.71
C ILE A 264 -2.86 19.28 -17.70
N HIS A 265 -3.52 19.41 -16.55
CA HIS A 265 -3.39 18.47 -15.43
C HIS A 265 -4.10 17.13 -15.71
N ARG A 266 -5.33 17.17 -16.23
CA ARG A 266 -6.21 16.04 -16.62
C ARG A 266 -6.81 15.20 -15.50
N ASP A 267 -6.57 15.55 -14.24
CA ASP A 267 -7.07 14.79 -13.09
C ASP A 267 -7.32 15.69 -11.88
N ILE A 268 -7.97 16.84 -12.11
CA ILE A 268 -8.40 17.74 -11.05
C ILE A 268 -9.60 17.14 -10.32
N LYS A 269 -9.45 16.93 -9.02
CA LYS A 269 -10.45 16.35 -8.10
C LYS A 269 -10.04 16.61 -6.66
N ALA A 270 -10.98 16.56 -5.72
CA ALA A 270 -10.68 16.86 -4.31
C ALA A 270 -9.63 15.93 -3.67
N THR A 271 -9.44 14.70 -4.15
CA THR A 271 -8.38 13.79 -3.65
C THR A 271 -6.98 14.16 -4.10
N ASN A 272 -6.85 14.98 -5.15
CA ASN A 272 -5.56 15.48 -5.66
C ASN A 272 -5.24 16.90 -5.18
N ILE A 273 -6.09 17.51 -4.35
CA ILE A 273 -5.83 18.79 -3.69
C ILE A 273 -5.38 18.50 -2.26
N LEU A 274 -4.11 18.73 -1.96
CA LEU A 274 -3.55 18.56 -0.61
C LEU A 274 -3.63 19.86 0.17
N LEU A 275 -3.80 19.76 1.49
CA LEU A 275 -3.85 20.91 2.39
C LEU A 275 -2.64 20.94 3.33
N ASP A 276 -1.91 22.04 3.35
CA ASP A 276 -0.80 22.22 4.29
C ASP A 276 -1.28 22.59 5.71
N VAL A 277 -0.34 22.84 6.62
CA VAL A 277 -0.62 23.19 8.02
C VAL A 277 -1.54 24.41 8.18
N ASN A 278 -1.54 25.33 7.21
CA ASN A 278 -2.35 26.55 7.21
C ASN A 278 -3.65 26.40 6.38
N LEU A 279 -3.95 25.17 5.95
CA LEU A 279 -5.00 24.83 4.99
C LEU A 279 -4.80 25.49 3.61
N THR A 280 -3.57 25.86 3.26
CA THR A 280 -3.25 26.30 1.89
C THR A 280 -3.28 25.10 0.96
N ALA A 281 -4.02 25.24 -0.13
CA ALA A 281 -4.24 24.21 -1.13
C ALA A 281 -3.04 24.05 -2.05
N LYS A 282 -2.67 22.79 -2.31
CA LYS A 282 -1.65 22.41 -3.28
C LYS A 282 -2.15 21.32 -4.22
N VAL A 283 -2.13 21.60 -5.52
CA VAL A 283 -2.44 20.62 -6.57
C VAL A 283 -1.31 19.58 -6.65
N SER A 284 -1.69 18.31 -6.74
CA SER A 284 -0.80 17.15 -6.74
C SER A 284 -1.20 16.12 -7.81
N ASP A 285 -0.35 15.12 -8.02
CA ASP A 285 -0.53 14.00 -8.97
C ASP A 285 -0.52 14.41 -10.45
N PHE A 286 0.66 14.80 -10.94
CA PHE A 286 0.88 15.22 -12.33
C PHE A 286 1.16 14.05 -13.29
N GLY A 287 0.96 12.81 -12.82
CA GLY A 287 1.25 11.60 -13.61
C GLY A 287 0.40 11.46 -14.87
N ALA A 288 -0.77 12.09 -14.91
CA ALA A 288 -1.65 12.14 -16.09
C ALA A 288 -1.41 13.38 -16.97
N SER A 289 -0.70 14.38 -16.47
CA SER A 289 -0.61 15.71 -17.07
C SER A 289 0.08 15.70 -18.42
N ARG A 290 -0.10 16.76 -19.21
CA ARG A 290 0.53 16.87 -20.53
C ARG A 290 0.87 18.31 -20.87
N GLY A 291 2.09 18.53 -21.32
CA GLY A 291 2.47 19.79 -21.96
C GLY A 291 1.98 19.82 -23.40
N ILE A 292 1.29 20.90 -23.77
CA ILE A 292 0.90 21.22 -25.14
C ILE A 292 1.65 22.49 -25.59
N PRO A 293 2.47 22.41 -26.65
CA PRO A 293 3.10 23.60 -27.25
C PRO A 293 2.06 24.67 -27.60
N ILE A 294 2.38 25.96 -27.41
CA ILE A 294 1.42 27.07 -27.61
C ILE A 294 0.89 27.15 -29.06
N ASP A 295 1.65 26.67 -30.04
CA ASP A 295 1.23 26.58 -31.45
C ASP A 295 0.15 25.50 -31.70
N GLN A 296 -0.12 24.64 -30.72
CA GLN A 296 -1.15 23.63 -30.75
C GLN A 296 -2.20 23.90 -29.67
N THR A 297 -3.45 24.12 -30.08
CA THR A 297 -4.55 24.34 -29.11
C THR A 297 -5.26 23.05 -28.71
N ARG A 298 -4.96 21.92 -29.39
CA ARG A 298 -5.62 20.63 -29.19
C ARG A 298 -4.66 19.48 -29.43
N VAL A 299 -4.76 18.42 -28.63
CA VAL A 299 -3.97 17.19 -28.82
C VAL A 299 -4.87 15.97 -28.73
N THR A 300 -4.77 15.07 -29.71
CA THR A 300 -5.45 13.77 -29.65
C THR A 300 -4.75 12.87 -28.65
N THR A 301 -5.49 12.32 -27.68
CA THR A 301 -4.92 11.50 -26.61
C THR A 301 -5.85 10.38 -26.15
N ALA A 302 -5.28 9.38 -25.48
CA ALA A 302 -6.06 8.35 -24.80
C ALA A 302 -6.90 8.98 -23.68
N ILE A 303 -8.09 8.43 -23.40
CA ILE A 303 -8.90 8.90 -22.28
C ILE A 303 -8.16 8.57 -20.99
N GLN A 304 -8.02 9.57 -20.13
CA GLN A 304 -7.43 9.47 -18.81
C GLN A 304 -8.11 10.49 -17.91
N GLY A 305 -8.25 10.16 -16.63
CA GLY A 305 -8.90 10.97 -15.60
C GLY A 305 -9.86 10.14 -14.76
N THR A 306 -10.54 10.80 -13.82
CA THR A 306 -11.41 10.14 -12.85
C THR A 306 -12.88 10.26 -13.23
N PHE A 307 -13.60 9.14 -13.20
CA PHE A 307 -15.05 9.12 -13.44
C PHE A 307 -15.78 10.12 -12.53
N GLY A 308 -16.79 10.81 -13.07
CA GLY A 308 -17.46 11.94 -12.42
C GLY A 308 -16.81 13.30 -12.69
N TYR A 309 -15.52 13.36 -12.98
CA TYR A 309 -14.77 14.60 -13.28
C TYR A 309 -14.36 14.71 -14.75
N LEU A 310 -14.53 13.64 -15.53
CA LEU A 310 -14.12 13.58 -16.93
C LEU A 310 -14.92 14.53 -17.80
N ASP A 311 -14.20 15.35 -18.57
CA ASP A 311 -14.78 16.23 -19.60
C ASP A 311 -15.50 15.40 -20.68
N PRO A 312 -16.83 15.57 -20.85
CA PRO A 312 -17.60 14.81 -21.84
C PRO A 312 -17.19 15.13 -23.28
N GLU A 313 -16.76 16.37 -23.58
CA GLU A 313 -16.28 16.74 -24.92
C GLU A 313 -14.98 16.02 -25.24
N CYS A 314 -14.01 16.03 -24.32
CA CYS A 314 -12.75 15.30 -24.47
C CYS A 314 -12.97 13.78 -24.53
N TYR A 315 -13.90 13.23 -23.75
CA TYR A 315 -14.25 11.81 -23.77
C TYR A 315 -14.76 11.38 -25.15
N ASN A 316 -15.68 12.15 -25.73
CA ASN A 316 -16.30 11.85 -27.01
C ASN A 316 -15.37 12.10 -28.20
N THR A 317 -14.63 13.22 -28.19
CA THR A 317 -13.81 13.66 -29.33
C THR A 317 -12.37 13.17 -29.30
N ARG A 318 -11.90 12.71 -28.13
CA ARG A 318 -10.47 12.42 -27.83
C ARG A 318 -9.55 13.63 -27.96
N GLN A 319 -10.11 14.85 -28.05
CA GLN A 319 -9.35 16.09 -28.17
C GLN A 319 -9.18 16.71 -26.78
N LEU A 320 -7.93 16.76 -26.32
CA LEU A 320 -7.57 17.39 -25.07
C LEU A 320 -7.29 18.89 -25.28
N THR A 321 -7.85 19.72 -24.40
CA THR A 321 -7.64 21.18 -24.34
C THR A 321 -7.58 21.64 -22.88
N GLU A 322 -7.14 22.87 -22.60
CA GLU A 322 -7.16 23.39 -21.23
C GLU A 322 -8.59 23.44 -20.64
N LYS A 323 -9.62 23.43 -21.50
CA LYS A 323 -11.03 23.41 -21.10
C LYS A 323 -11.45 22.09 -20.43
N SER A 324 -10.65 21.03 -20.57
CA SER A 324 -10.89 19.78 -19.84
C SER A 324 -10.60 19.94 -18.35
N ASP A 325 -9.54 20.66 -17.98
CA ASP A 325 -9.29 21.00 -16.56
C ASP A 325 -10.35 21.97 -16.02
N VAL A 326 -10.83 22.90 -16.85
CA VAL A 326 -11.93 23.82 -16.47
C VAL A 326 -13.18 23.03 -16.08
N TYR A 327 -13.54 22.00 -16.86
CA TYR A 327 -14.67 21.12 -16.55
C TYR A 327 -14.46 20.39 -15.22
N SER A 328 -13.32 19.73 -15.04
CA SER A 328 -13.01 19.01 -13.79
C SER A 328 -12.98 19.94 -12.58
N PHE A 329 -12.47 21.17 -12.73
CA PHE A 329 -12.55 22.21 -11.70
C PHE A 329 -13.99 22.62 -11.40
N GLY A 330 -14.85 22.77 -12.42
CA GLY A 330 -16.27 23.05 -12.25
C GLY A 330 -16.97 21.95 -11.44
N VAL A 331 -16.66 20.68 -11.71
CA VAL A 331 -17.17 19.55 -10.90
C VAL A 331 -16.70 19.65 -9.45
N MET A 332 -15.44 20.02 -9.22
CA MET A 332 -14.91 20.26 -7.87
C MET A 332 -15.65 21.42 -7.16
N LEU A 333 -16.02 22.48 -7.86
CA LEU A 333 -16.87 23.54 -7.28
C LEU A 333 -18.24 23.00 -6.86
N VAL A 334 -18.88 22.17 -7.70
CA VAL A 334 -20.15 21.52 -7.35
C VAL A 334 -19.97 20.63 -6.12
N GLU A 335 -18.87 19.88 -6.04
CA GLU A 335 -18.54 19.06 -4.87
C GLU A 335 -18.39 19.93 -3.60
N LEU A 336 -17.72 21.08 -3.69
CA LEU A 336 -17.56 22.01 -2.56
C LEU A 336 -18.89 22.62 -2.10
N LEU A 337 -19.79 22.92 -3.04
CA LEU A 337 -21.11 23.49 -2.80
C LEU A 337 -22.08 22.49 -2.17
N THR A 338 -22.00 21.22 -2.56
CA THR A 338 -23.01 20.19 -2.23
C THR A 338 -22.55 19.18 -1.19
N ARG A 339 -21.22 18.99 -1.02
CA ARG A 339 -20.59 17.85 -0.33
C ARG A 339 -20.99 16.49 -0.91
N GLU A 340 -21.54 16.45 -2.12
CA GLU A 340 -21.89 15.20 -2.79
C GLU A 340 -20.72 14.65 -3.58
N LYS A 341 -20.54 13.31 -3.56
CA LYS A 341 -19.39 12.65 -4.19
C LYS A 341 -19.63 12.44 -5.69
N PRO A 342 -18.90 13.12 -6.61
CA PRO A 342 -19.23 13.07 -8.04
C PRO A 342 -19.19 11.68 -8.69
N HIS A 343 -18.40 10.76 -8.14
CA HIS A 343 -18.21 9.41 -8.67
C HIS A 343 -19.19 8.36 -8.09
N ILE A 344 -19.97 8.71 -7.07
CA ILE A 344 -20.93 7.81 -6.41
C ILE A 344 -22.36 8.33 -6.55
N TYR A 345 -22.51 9.65 -6.59
CA TYR A 345 -23.80 10.30 -6.56
C TYR A 345 -24.68 9.87 -7.73
N MET A 346 -25.92 9.51 -7.40
CA MET A 346 -26.97 9.29 -8.37
C MET A 346 -28.29 9.74 -7.74
N SER A 347 -28.99 10.62 -8.44
CA SER A 347 -30.30 11.09 -8.03
C SER A 347 -31.32 9.93 -8.00
N PRO A 348 -32.44 10.06 -7.26
CA PRO A 348 -33.55 9.11 -7.36
C PRO A 348 -34.09 8.94 -8.80
N ALA A 349 -33.90 9.93 -9.66
CA ALA A 349 -34.29 9.91 -11.07
C ALA A 349 -33.19 9.38 -12.02
N GLY A 350 -32.04 8.94 -11.49
CA GLY A 350 -30.93 8.36 -12.27
C GLY A 350 -29.91 9.37 -12.80
N TYR A 351 -30.11 10.68 -12.60
CA TYR A 351 -29.14 11.72 -12.98
C TYR A 351 -27.84 11.65 -12.16
N SER A 352 -26.72 11.90 -12.83
CA SER A 352 -25.43 12.19 -12.18
C SER A 352 -25.45 13.53 -11.43
N LEU A 353 -24.45 13.78 -10.59
CA LEU A 353 -24.35 15.02 -9.80
C LEU A 353 -24.36 16.27 -10.69
N VAL A 354 -23.59 16.24 -11.78
CA VAL A 354 -23.49 17.35 -12.73
C VAL A 354 -24.84 17.61 -13.40
N GLU A 355 -25.52 16.57 -13.86
CA GLU A 355 -26.83 16.69 -14.51
C GLU A 355 -27.89 17.24 -13.57
N GLN A 356 -27.95 16.74 -12.33
CA GLN A 356 -28.89 17.22 -11.34
C GLN A 356 -28.59 18.67 -10.94
N PHE A 357 -27.32 19.02 -10.73
CA PHE A 357 -26.92 20.39 -10.41
C PHE A 357 -27.34 21.37 -11.52
N LEU A 358 -27.04 21.06 -12.78
CA LEU A 358 -27.45 21.88 -13.93
C LEU A 358 -28.97 21.97 -14.11
N LEU A 359 -29.71 20.91 -13.76
CA LEU A 359 -31.17 20.94 -13.77
C LEU A 359 -31.72 21.90 -12.71
N LEU A 360 -31.25 21.78 -11.47
CA LEU A 360 -31.67 22.63 -10.35
C LEU A 360 -31.25 24.08 -10.55
N GLN A 361 -30.05 24.34 -11.10
CA GLN A 361 -29.59 25.68 -11.48
C GLN A 361 -30.58 26.34 -12.44
N ARG A 362 -30.97 25.64 -13.51
CA ARG A 362 -31.91 26.17 -14.53
C ARG A 362 -33.31 26.41 -13.97
N GLN A 363 -33.71 25.67 -12.95
CA GLN A 363 -35.02 25.82 -12.30
C GLN A 363 -35.01 26.83 -11.15
N GLY A 364 -33.86 27.40 -10.79
CA GLY A 364 -33.73 28.29 -9.63
C GLY A 364 -33.92 27.56 -8.28
N LYS A 365 -33.59 26.27 -8.23
CA LYS A 365 -33.85 25.36 -7.09
C LYS A 365 -32.57 24.79 -6.47
N LEU A 366 -31.47 25.53 -6.55
CA LEU A 366 -30.18 25.08 -5.99
C LEU A 366 -30.23 24.78 -4.50
N SER A 367 -31.08 25.47 -3.75
CA SER A 367 -31.29 25.22 -2.31
C SER A 367 -31.66 23.76 -1.99
N GLU A 368 -32.14 22.99 -2.97
CA GLU A 368 -32.45 21.56 -2.81
C GLU A 368 -31.20 20.65 -2.75
N ILE A 369 -30.03 21.11 -3.22
CA ILE A 369 -28.80 20.31 -3.29
C ILE A 369 -27.59 20.97 -2.61
N ILE A 370 -27.63 22.27 -2.36
CA ILE A 370 -26.56 22.98 -1.65
C ILE A 370 -26.45 22.45 -0.21
N ASP A 371 -25.22 22.25 0.26
CA ASP A 371 -24.93 21.89 1.64
C ASP A 371 -25.56 22.91 2.60
N PRO A 372 -26.39 22.49 3.59
CA PRO A 372 -27.00 23.39 4.56
C PRO A 372 -26.00 24.30 5.28
N GLN A 373 -24.76 23.85 5.48
CA GLN A 373 -23.71 24.68 6.05
C GLN A 373 -23.36 25.85 5.12
N VAL A 374 -23.25 25.61 3.82
CA VAL A 374 -22.95 26.64 2.80
C VAL A 374 -24.11 27.63 2.68
N ALA A 375 -25.35 27.14 2.66
CA ALA A 375 -26.53 28.00 2.62
C ALA A 375 -26.61 28.94 3.84
N LYS A 376 -26.16 28.48 5.01
CA LYS A 376 -26.13 29.29 6.23
C LYS A 376 -24.98 30.29 6.28
N GLU A 377 -23.80 29.92 5.80
CA GLU A 377 -22.57 30.69 5.99
C GLU A 377 -22.31 31.74 4.88
N GLY A 378 -22.88 31.56 3.68
CA GLY A 378 -22.67 32.51 2.59
C GLY A 378 -23.55 32.24 1.37
N GLU A 379 -24.87 32.39 1.54
CA GLU A 379 -25.87 32.14 0.49
C GLU A 379 -25.60 32.93 -0.80
N GLU A 380 -25.26 34.22 -0.70
CA GLU A 380 -25.03 35.08 -1.87
C GLU A 380 -23.76 34.66 -2.61
N ASP A 381 -22.63 34.50 -1.91
CA ASP A 381 -21.38 34.00 -2.50
C ASP A 381 -21.57 32.61 -3.11
N ALA A 382 -22.34 31.72 -2.46
CA ALA A 382 -22.63 30.38 -2.95
C ALA A 382 -23.45 30.40 -4.26
N ARG A 383 -24.38 31.35 -4.43
CA ARG A 383 -25.12 31.53 -5.68
C ARG A 383 -24.18 31.95 -6.81
N GLU A 384 -23.32 32.93 -6.58
CA GLU A 384 -22.36 33.40 -7.59
C GLU A 384 -21.35 32.30 -7.95
N VAL A 385 -20.85 31.54 -6.97
CA VAL A 385 -19.98 30.38 -7.21
C VAL A 385 -20.71 29.28 -7.99
N SER A 386 -22.01 29.09 -7.75
CA SER A 386 -22.82 28.12 -8.50
C SER A 386 -22.95 28.51 -9.98
N GLU A 387 -23.06 29.80 -10.30
CA GLU A 387 -23.02 30.28 -11.68
C GLU A 387 -21.65 30.02 -12.34
N VAL A 388 -20.56 30.30 -11.63
CA VAL A 388 -19.20 29.96 -12.08
C VAL A 388 -19.07 28.46 -12.36
N ALA A 389 -19.54 27.62 -11.44
CA ALA A 389 -19.53 26.17 -11.61
C ALA A 389 -20.33 25.72 -12.84
N ALA A 390 -21.53 26.26 -13.04
CA ALA A 390 -22.40 25.96 -14.18
C ALA A 390 -21.75 26.33 -15.53
N MET A 391 -21.06 27.48 -15.61
CA MET A 391 -20.30 27.85 -16.81
C MET A 391 -19.11 26.90 -17.06
N CYS A 392 -18.39 26.50 -16.01
CA CYS A 392 -17.25 25.59 -16.12
C CYS A 392 -17.65 24.18 -16.59
N ILE A 393 -18.79 23.67 -16.15
CA ILE A 393 -19.27 22.31 -16.48
C ILE A 393 -20.14 22.25 -17.76
N SER A 394 -20.10 23.28 -18.60
CA SER A 394 -20.80 23.27 -19.90
C SER A 394 -20.35 22.08 -20.76
N SER A 395 -21.28 21.46 -21.49
CA SER A 395 -20.98 20.33 -22.38
C SER A 395 -20.03 20.69 -23.52
N SER A 396 -20.03 21.95 -23.96
CA SER A 396 -19.14 22.46 -25.01
C SER A 396 -18.02 23.28 -24.38
N GLY A 397 -16.76 22.90 -24.64
CA GLY A 397 -15.58 23.57 -24.11
C GLY A 397 -15.43 25.00 -24.63
N LYS A 398 -16.07 25.37 -25.74
CA LYS A 398 -16.07 26.77 -26.25
C LYS A 398 -16.82 27.72 -25.32
N ASP A 399 -17.86 27.22 -24.64
CA ASP A 399 -18.71 28.02 -23.76
C ASP A 399 -18.12 28.13 -22.34
N ARG A 400 -17.15 27.27 -22.01
CA ARG A 400 -16.44 27.31 -20.73
C ARG A 400 -15.52 28.54 -20.67
N PRO A 401 -15.38 29.22 -19.53
CA PRO A 401 -14.38 30.27 -19.34
C PRO A 401 -12.94 29.70 -19.38
N THR A 402 -11.94 30.57 -19.44
CA THR A 402 -10.55 30.17 -19.15
C THR A 402 -10.31 30.13 -17.63
N MET A 403 -9.32 29.37 -17.16
CA MET A 403 -9.01 29.36 -15.74
C MET A 403 -8.60 30.73 -15.20
N LYS A 404 -8.00 31.59 -16.03
CA LYS A 404 -7.74 33.00 -15.66
C LYS A 404 -9.04 33.78 -15.41
N GLN A 405 -10.06 33.59 -16.24
CA GLN A 405 -11.37 34.22 -16.04
C GLN A 405 -12.06 33.68 -14.78
N VAL A 406 -11.96 32.38 -14.53
CA VAL A 406 -12.48 31.74 -13.32
C VAL A 406 -11.80 32.29 -12.06
N GLU A 407 -10.46 32.35 -12.07
CA GLU A 407 -9.64 32.94 -10.99
C GLU A 407 -10.10 34.37 -10.68
N MET A 408 -10.20 35.25 -11.69
CA MET A 408 -10.61 36.64 -11.50
C MET A 408 -12.02 36.76 -10.89
N ARG A 409 -12.97 35.89 -11.30
CA ARG A 409 -14.32 35.89 -10.72
C ARG A 409 -14.31 35.46 -9.26
N LEU A 410 -13.59 34.37 -8.93
CA LEU A 410 -13.50 33.89 -7.54
C LEU A 410 -12.76 34.88 -6.63
N GLU A 411 -11.75 35.58 -7.15
CA GLU A 411 -11.00 36.62 -6.42
C GLU A 411 -11.88 37.84 -6.09
N ALA A 412 -12.75 38.24 -7.02
CA ALA A 412 -13.71 39.32 -6.80
C ALA A 412 -14.70 38.98 -5.67
N LEU A 413 -15.20 37.73 -5.64
CA LEU A 413 -16.10 37.26 -4.57
C LEU A 413 -15.39 37.27 -3.21
N GLN A 414 -14.18 36.70 -3.12
CA GLN A 414 -13.45 36.68 -1.85
C GLN A 414 -13.11 38.10 -1.32
N SER A 415 -12.81 39.04 -2.22
CA SER A 415 -12.51 40.43 -1.86
C SER A 415 -13.75 41.15 -1.32
N ALA A 416 -14.94 40.86 -1.87
CA ALA A 416 -16.20 41.40 -1.39
C ALA A 416 -16.52 40.90 0.04
N SER A 417 -16.37 39.61 0.32
CA SER A 417 -16.65 39.05 1.65
C SER A 417 -15.66 39.55 2.72
N THR A 418 -14.41 39.87 2.34
CA THR A 418 -13.38 40.35 3.29
C THR A 418 -13.64 41.78 3.74
N ASN A 419 -14.24 42.62 2.89
CA ASN A 419 -14.61 44.00 3.25
C ASN A 419 -15.80 44.08 4.23
N ILE A 420 -16.59 43.01 4.34
CA ILE A 420 -17.75 42.94 5.24
C ILE A 420 -17.34 42.38 6.63
N GLY A 421 -16.27 41.59 6.71
CA GLY A 421 -15.87 40.85 7.92
C GLY A 421 -14.95 41.56 8.92
N ASN A 422 -14.75 42.88 8.85
CA ASN A 422 -13.91 43.64 9.79
C ASN A 422 -14.67 44.15 11.04
N ASP A 423 -15.74 43.49 11.45
CA ASP A 423 -16.42 43.75 12.73
C ASP A 423 -15.86 42.79 13.81
N PRO A 424 -15.18 43.30 14.87
CA PRO A 424 -14.43 42.46 15.79
C PRO A 424 -15.35 41.88 16.86
N ARG A 425 -15.94 40.72 16.57
CA ARG A 425 -16.47 39.79 17.58
C ARG A 425 -16.65 38.42 16.95
N THR A 426 -15.78 37.48 17.31
CA THR A 426 -16.09 36.21 18.00
C THR A 426 -14.94 35.24 17.69
N GLU A 427 -13.87 35.32 18.49
CA GLU A 427 -13.01 34.16 18.71
C GLU A 427 -13.70 33.19 19.67
N GLU A 428 -13.26 31.94 19.63
CA GLU A 428 -13.61 30.80 20.50
C GLU A 428 -14.78 29.92 20.03
N HIS A 429 -14.46 28.83 19.34
CA HIS A 429 -14.54 27.50 19.95
C HIS A 429 -13.87 26.42 19.08
N ILE A 430 -12.79 25.85 19.61
CA ILE A 430 -12.06 24.70 19.07
C ILE A 430 -12.42 23.46 19.91
N MET A 431 -12.56 22.33 19.21
CA MET A 431 -12.37 20.93 19.66
C MET A 431 -13.53 20.15 20.32
N LYS A 432 -14.06 19.13 19.60
CA LYS A 432 -13.65 17.70 19.70
C LYS A 432 -14.70 16.80 19.02
N ILE A 433 -14.26 15.96 18.08
CA ILE A 433 -15.05 14.88 17.46
C ILE A 433 -14.72 13.56 18.19
N PRO A 434 -15.71 12.76 18.62
CA PRO A 434 -15.50 11.36 18.95
C PRO A 434 -15.89 10.41 17.81
N SER A 435 -15.21 9.27 17.88
CA SER A 435 -15.05 8.16 16.96
C SER A 435 -16.31 7.30 16.71
N ALA A 436 -16.22 6.54 15.61
CA ALA A 436 -17.23 5.69 14.99
C ALA A 436 -17.77 4.50 15.81
N GLY A 437 -19.00 4.10 15.48
CA GLY A 437 -19.60 2.80 15.80
C GLY A 437 -20.63 2.33 14.77
N GLN A 438 -20.27 1.25 14.05
CA GLN A 438 -21.04 0.12 13.44
C GLN A 438 -22.59 0.07 13.59
N ARG A 439 -23.41 -0.62 12.78
CA ARG A 439 -23.41 -1.32 11.46
C ARG A 439 -24.83 -1.95 11.31
N SER A 440 -25.18 -2.46 10.12
CA SER A 440 -26.31 -3.40 9.78
C SER A 440 -27.60 -2.74 9.26
N GLY A 441 -28.28 -3.19 8.19
CA GLY A 441 -28.07 -4.27 7.21
C GLY A 441 -29.34 -4.56 6.37
N ASN A 442 -29.16 -4.93 5.08
CA ASN A 442 -29.99 -5.77 4.17
C ASN A 442 -31.49 -5.45 3.90
N THR A 443 -32.17 -5.71 2.76
CA THR A 443 -32.12 -6.65 1.61
C THR A 443 -32.91 -6.03 0.41
N ASP A 444 -32.41 -6.02 -0.83
CA ASP A 444 -32.61 -6.96 -1.98
C ASP A 444 -33.92 -6.81 -2.81
N GLY A 445 -33.81 -6.85 -4.17
CA GLY A 445 -34.97 -6.96 -5.08
C GLY A 445 -34.91 -6.35 -6.50
N SER A 446 -34.15 -6.96 -7.43
CA SER A 446 -34.46 -7.15 -8.89
C SER A 446 -34.65 -5.95 -9.86
N ARG A 447 -33.64 -5.57 -10.67
CA ARG A 447 -33.28 -6.01 -12.06
C ARG A 447 -34.30 -5.71 -13.19
N ARG A 448 -33.91 -4.86 -14.17
CA ARG A 448 -33.66 -5.21 -15.60
C ARG A 448 -33.10 -4.03 -16.46
N PHE A 449 -31.86 -4.23 -16.97
CA PHE A 449 -31.19 -3.84 -18.25
C PHE A 449 -31.11 -2.36 -18.70
N SER A 450 -30.06 -1.82 -19.36
CA SER A 450 -29.03 -2.38 -20.28
C SER A 450 -27.87 -1.37 -20.51
N MET A 451 -26.70 -1.86 -20.97
CA MET A 451 -25.44 -1.19 -21.39
C MET A 451 -24.35 -0.86 -20.36
N GLU A 452 -24.64 -0.38 -19.15
CA GLU A 452 -23.57 0.00 -18.19
C GLU A 452 -22.95 -1.18 -17.45
N ARG A 453 -23.65 -2.33 -17.40
CA ARG A 453 -23.18 -3.53 -16.70
C ARG A 453 -22.08 -4.29 -17.45
N GLU A 454 -21.97 -4.12 -18.77
CA GLU A 454 -20.84 -4.65 -19.53
C GLU A 454 -19.54 -3.87 -19.25
N ILE A 455 -19.64 -2.59 -18.87
CA ILE A 455 -18.48 -1.77 -18.50
C ILE A 455 -17.98 -2.14 -17.10
N LEU A 456 -18.90 -2.33 -16.14
CA LEU A 456 -18.56 -2.76 -14.77
C LEU A 456 -17.88 -4.14 -14.71
N LEU A 457 -18.17 -5.03 -15.66
CA LEU A 457 -17.52 -6.36 -15.76
C LEU A 457 -16.14 -6.31 -16.45
N SER A 458 -15.74 -5.17 -17.02
CA SER A 458 -14.43 -5.00 -17.66
C SER A 458 -13.32 -4.48 -16.73
N MET A 459 -13.63 -4.22 -15.45
CA MET A 459 -12.70 -3.58 -14.51
C MET A 459 -11.80 -4.54 -13.70
N ASP A 460 -11.91 -5.86 -13.87
CA ASP A 460 -11.06 -6.83 -13.16
C ASP A 460 -9.77 -7.23 -13.89
N PHE A 461 -9.50 -6.71 -15.10
CA PHE A 461 -8.21 -6.91 -15.76
C PHE A 461 -7.81 -5.69 -16.61
N PRO A 462 -6.77 -4.92 -16.22
CA PRO A 462 -6.21 -3.92 -17.11
C PRO A 462 -5.35 -4.60 -18.19
N ARG A 463 -5.62 -4.30 -19.46
CA ARG A 463 -4.72 -4.53 -20.59
C ARG A 463 -3.59 -3.50 -20.58
#